data_AF-A0A803YRI9-F1
#
_entry.id   AF-A0A803YRI9-F1
#
_cell.length_a   1.000
_cell.length_b   1.000
_cell.length_c   1.000
_cell.angle_alpha   90.00
_cell.angle_beta   90.00
_cell.angle_gamma   90.00
#
_symmetry.space_group_name_H-M   'P 1'
#
loop_
_entity.id
_entity.type
_entity.pdbx_description
1 polymer ?
#
loop_
_entity_poly.entity_id
_entity_poly.type
_entity_poly.pdbx_seq_one_letter_code
_entity_poly.pdbx_strand_id
1 'polypeptide(L)'
;MMNLKGNPELTPRAVIISTPQDVALLDARKGTEMFRKVHVPVLGLVQNMSVFQCPKCKHETHIFGADGVRDLAKTTGLDVLGDVPLQVNIRETCDSGQPVVISQPQSDAAKAYLKIAVEIVRRLPAPAA
;
A
#
# COMPACT_ATOMS: atom_id res chain seq x y z
N MET A 1 -6.11 -23.10 20.22
CA MET A 1 -6.52 -21.92 19.42
C MET A 1 -6.44 -20.71 20.33
N MET A 2 -5.47 -19.80 20.13
CA MET A 2 -5.41 -18.55 20.89
C MET A 2 -6.66 -17.73 20.57
N ASN A 3 -7.42 -17.35 21.59
CA ASN A 3 -8.64 -16.57 21.42
C ASN A 3 -8.25 -15.11 21.16
N LEU A 4 -8.12 -14.75 19.88
CA LEU A 4 -7.78 -13.39 19.43
C LEU A 4 -8.92 -12.39 19.67
N LYS A 5 -10.15 -12.89 19.94
CA LYS A 5 -11.32 -12.06 20.21
C LYS A 5 -11.18 -11.41 21.58
N GLY A 6 -10.75 -10.15 21.59
CA GLY A 6 -10.67 -9.32 22.80
C GLY A 6 -9.28 -8.74 23.09
N ASN A 7 -8.23 -9.21 22.41
CA ASN A 7 -6.92 -8.57 22.48
C ASN A 7 -6.66 -7.74 21.21
N PRO A 8 -6.80 -6.40 21.27
CA PRO A 8 -6.61 -5.53 20.11
C PRO A 8 -5.19 -5.61 19.53
N GLU A 9 -4.19 -6.02 20.29
CA GLU A 9 -2.79 -6.19 19.84
C GLU A 9 -2.58 -7.44 18.99
N LEU A 10 -3.37 -8.49 19.23
CA LEU A 10 -3.26 -9.76 18.52
C LEU A 10 -4.25 -9.86 17.34
N THR A 11 -5.06 -8.84 17.11
CA THR A 11 -6.06 -8.84 16.03
C THR A 11 -5.39 -8.65 14.66
N PRO A 12 -5.53 -9.61 13.72
CA PRO A 12 -5.04 -9.45 12.36
C PRO A 12 -5.66 -8.23 11.68
N ARG A 13 -4.87 -7.52 10.89
CA ARG A 13 -5.27 -6.32 10.16
C ARG A 13 -4.78 -6.41 8.72
N ALA A 14 -5.49 -5.76 7.82
CA ALA A 14 -5.17 -5.79 6.40
C ALA A 14 -4.79 -4.40 5.87
N VAL A 15 -3.92 -4.39 4.88
CA VAL A 15 -3.69 -3.24 3.99
C VAL A 15 -4.01 -3.73 2.58
N ILE A 16 -4.83 -2.99 1.85
CA ILE A 16 -5.18 -3.33 0.48
C ILE A 16 -4.20 -2.62 -0.46
N ILE A 17 -3.54 -3.39 -1.32
CA ILE A 17 -2.65 -2.84 -2.35
C ILE A 17 -3.34 -3.06 -3.70
N SER A 18 -3.41 -2.01 -4.51
CA SER A 18 -3.93 -2.11 -5.87
C SER A 18 -3.20 -1.15 -6.80
N THR A 19 -3.40 -1.32 -8.09
CA THR A 19 -2.92 -0.43 -9.14
C THR A 19 -4.12 0.30 -9.75
N PRO A 20 -3.95 1.47 -10.40
CA PRO A 20 -5.09 2.33 -10.76
C PRO A 20 -5.97 1.81 -11.91
N GLN A 21 -5.70 0.64 -12.48
CA GLN A 21 -6.48 0.04 -13.57
C GLN A 21 -7.77 -0.62 -13.04
N ASP A 22 -8.85 -0.50 -13.81
CA ASP A 22 -10.19 -0.97 -13.44
C ASP A 22 -10.24 -2.42 -12.94
N VAL A 23 -9.53 -3.34 -13.61
CA VAL A 23 -9.53 -4.77 -13.22
C VAL A 23 -8.92 -4.96 -11.83
N ALA A 24 -7.81 -4.27 -11.53
CA ALA A 24 -7.17 -4.34 -10.22
C ALA A 24 -8.03 -3.68 -9.12
N LEU A 25 -8.73 -2.60 -9.46
CA LEU A 25 -9.65 -1.91 -8.54
C LEU A 25 -10.87 -2.76 -8.20
N LEU A 26 -11.41 -3.53 -9.16
CA LEU A 26 -12.52 -4.45 -8.93
C LEU A 26 -12.15 -5.53 -7.89
N ASP A 27 -10.94 -6.08 -7.98
CA ASP A 27 -10.49 -7.10 -7.02
C ASP A 27 -10.13 -6.49 -5.66
N ALA A 28 -9.56 -5.29 -5.63
CA ALA A 28 -9.32 -4.55 -4.39
C ALA A 28 -10.64 -4.22 -3.64
N ARG A 29 -11.70 -3.88 -4.37
CA ARG A 29 -13.05 -3.69 -3.80
C ARG A 29 -13.57 -4.98 -3.19
N LYS A 30 -13.49 -6.11 -3.90
CA LYS A 30 -13.92 -7.41 -3.38
C LYS A 30 -13.13 -7.81 -2.13
N GLY A 31 -11.81 -7.60 -2.13
CA GLY A 31 -10.95 -7.87 -0.98
C GLY A 31 -11.32 -7.03 0.24
N THR A 32 -11.61 -5.75 0.03
CA THR A 32 -12.09 -4.84 1.09
C THR A 32 -13.39 -5.36 1.72
N GLU A 33 -14.39 -5.71 0.91
CA GLU A 33 -15.67 -6.24 1.39
C GLU A 33 -15.52 -7.60 2.08
N MET A 34 -14.62 -8.46 1.59
CA MET A 34 -14.31 -9.74 2.22
C MET A 34 -13.77 -9.53 3.64
N PHE A 35 -12.77 -8.68 3.84
CA PHE A 35 -12.22 -8.39 5.17
C PHE A 35 -13.27 -7.81 6.12
N ARG A 36 -14.16 -6.93 5.61
CA ARG A 36 -15.30 -6.42 6.37
C ARG A 36 -16.22 -7.53 6.87
N LYS A 37 -16.54 -8.51 6.02
CA LYS A 37 -17.40 -9.67 6.38
C LYS A 37 -16.76 -10.58 7.43
N VAL A 38 -15.44 -10.75 7.40
CA VAL A 38 -14.71 -11.57 8.38
C VAL A 38 -14.21 -10.77 9.59
N HIS A 39 -14.65 -9.52 9.74
CA HIS A 39 -14.31 -8.65 10.88
C HIS A 39 -12.80 -8.40 11.03
N VAL A 40 -12.07 -8.34 9.92
CA VAL A 40 -10.65 -7.96 9.89
C VAL A 40 -10.57 -6.47 9.54
N PRO A 41 -10.02 -5.60 10.41
CA PRO A 41 -9.89 -4.19 10.10
C PRO A 41 -8.95 -3.96 8.91
N VAL A 42 -9.41 -3.16 7.95
CA VAL A 42 -8.58 -2.66 6.85
C VAL A 42 -8.03 -1.29 7.26
N LEU A 43 -6.72 -1.16 7.34
CA LEU A 43 -6.04 0.07 7.78
C LEU A 43 -6.07 1.18 6.72
N GLY A 44 -6.19 0.80 5.45
CA GLY A 44 -6.25 1.71 4.32
C GLY A 44 -5.80 1.03 3.03
N LEU A 45 -5.68 1.84 1.98
CA LEU A 45 -5.26 1.42 0.64
C LEU A 45 -3.89 2.00 0.28
N VAL A 46 -3.11 1.24 -0.46
CA VAL A 46 -1.87 1.69 -1.11
C VAL A 46 -2.07 1.60 -2.62
N GLN A 47 -1.73 2.67 -3.33
CA GLN A 47 -1.69 2.65 -4.78
C GLN A 47 -0.29 2.30 -5.25
N ASN A 48 -0.13 1.12 -5.83
CA ASN A 48 1.09 0.71 -6.49
C ASN A 48 1.10 1.17 -7.95
N MET A 49 2.30 1.30 -8.52
CA MET A 49 2.51 1.72 -9.91
C MET A 49 1.82 3.06 -10.24
N SER A 50 1.85 4.01 -9.30
CA SER A 50 1.10 5.27 -9.37
C SER A 50 1.58 6.21 -10.47
N VAL A 51 2.89 6.26 -10.69
CA VAL A 51 3.55 7.13 -11.66
C VAL A 51 4.81 6.46 -12.19
N PHE A 52 5.05 6.59 -13.48
CA PHE A 52 6.31 6.24 -14.11
C PHE A 52 7.09 7.52 -14.42
N GLN A 53 8.33 7.61 -13.96
CA GLN A 53 9.24 8.68 -14.33
C GLN A 53 10.24 8.17 -15.38
N CYS A 54 10.26 8.78 -16.55
CA CYS A 54 11.21 8.42 -17.60
C CYS A 54 12.65 8.67 -17.12
N PRO A 55 13.53 7.66 -17.13
CA PRO A 55 14.91 7.82 -16.64
C PRO A 55 15.73 8.79 -17.51
N LYS A 56 15.34 9.00 -18.77
CA LYS A 56 16.05 9.86 -19.73
C LYS A 56 15.64 11.33 -19.66
N CYS A 57 14.33 11.62 -19.65
CA CYS A 57 13.82 13.00 -19.73
C CYS A 57 13.10 13.49 -18.46
N LYS A 58 12.99 12.65 -17.43
CA LYS A 58 12.31 12.95 -16.15
C LYS A 58 10.81 13.23 -16.24
N HIS A 59 10.22 13.11 -17.44
CA HIS A 59 8.77 13.22 -17.61
C HIS A 59 8.05 12.15 -16.79
N GLU A 60 6.99 12.58 -16.10
CA GLU A 60 6.13 11.72 -15.30
C GLU A 60 4.87 11.37 -16.09
N THR A 61 4.48 10.10 -16.02
CA THR A 61 3.31 9.59 -16.74
C THR A 61 2.55 8.62 -15.87
N HIS A 62 1.24 8.84 -15.76
CA HIS A 62 0.30 7.93 -15.12
C HIS A 62 -0.15 6.84 -16.10
N ILE A 63 0.76 5.92 -16.45
CA ILE A 63 0.55 4.87 -17.48
C ILE A 63 -0.71 4.04 -17.19
N PHE A 64 -1.08 3.93 -15.92
CA PHE A 64 -2.18 3.09 -15.44
C PHE A 64 -3.37 3.89 -14.88
N GLY A 65 -3.39 5.21 -15.05
CA GLY A 65 -4.32 6.12 -14.38
C GLY A 65 -3.73 6.71 -13.09
N ALA A 66 -4.36 7.77 -12.57
CA ALA A 66 -3.83 8.54 -11.44
C ALA A 66 -4.63 8.33 -10.14
N ASP A 67 -5.96 8.28 -10.24
CA ASP A 67 -6.85 8.44 -9.08
C ASP A 67 -7.65 7.19 -8.69
N GLY A 68 -7.45 6.07 -9.39
CA GLY A 68 -8.28 4.86 -9.23
C GLY A 68 -8.40 4.35 -7.78
N VAL A 69 -7.29 4.30 -7.04
CA VAL A 69 -7.29 3.86 -5.64
C VAL A 69 -7.89 4.92 -4.72
N ARG A 70 -7.69 6.21 -5.02
CA ARG A 70 -8.28 7.32 -4.24
C ARG A 70 -9.80 7.31 -4.34
N ASP A 71 -10.33 7.06 -5.53
CA ASP A 71 -11.77 6.96 -5.73
C ASP A 71 -12.34 5.69 -5.08
N LEU A 72 -11.63 4.55 -5.16
CA LEU A 72 -12.02 3.36 -4.42
C LEU A 72 -12.09 3.65 -2.91
N ALA A 73 -11.05 4.29 -2.35
CA ALA A 73 -10.96 4.65 -0.94
C ALA A 73 -12.16 5.50 -0.47
N LYS A 74 -12.56 6.51 -1.26
CA LYS A 74 -13.76 7.31 -0.99
C LYS A 74 -15.02 6.43 -0.92
N THR A 75 -15.20 5.54 -1.89
CA THR A 75 -16.41 4.68 -1.95
C THR A 75 -16.47 3.61 -0.87
N THR A 76 -15.32 3.20 -0.31
CA THR A 76 -15.25 2.20 0.76
C THR A 76 -15.10 2.80 2.16
N GLY A 77 -15.01 4.14 2.26
CA GLY A 77 -14.83 4.83 3.54
C GLY A 77 -13.47 4.58 4.18
N LEU A 78 -12.43 4.40 3.37
CA LEU A 78 -11.06 4.13 3.81
C LEU A 78 -10.11 5.26 3.39
N ASP A 79 -8.94 5.31 4.03
CA ASP A 79 -7.86 6.24 3.68
C ASP A 79 -6.89 5.63 2.67
N VAL A 80 -6.22 6.50 1.90
CA VAL A 80 -5.01 6.13 1.15
C VAL A 80 -3.78 6.36 2.02
N LEU A 81 -2.99 5.31 2.23
CA LEU A 81 -1.78 5.31 3.04
C LEU A 81 -0.55 5.83 2.27
N GLY A 82 -0.60 5.77 0.93
CA GLY A 82 0.43 6.32 0.06
C GLY A 82 0.45 5.70 -1.33
N ASP A 83 1.36 6.21 -2.14
CA ASP A 83 1.60 5.82 -3.52
C ASP A 83 3.01 5.22 -3.65
N VAL A 84 3.16 4.16 -4.44
CA VAL A 84 4.46 3.57 -4.81
C VAL A 84 4.67 3.75 -6.31
N PRO A 85 5.79 4.37 -6.76
CA PRO A 85 6.02 4.63 -8.16
C PRO A 85 6.37 3.35 -8.94
N LEU A 86 6.11 3.35 -10.25
CA LEU A 86 6.58 2.31 -11.15
C LEU A 86 8.04 2.60 -11.53
N GLN A 87 8.99 1.91 -10.87
CA GLN A 87 10.41 2.08 -11.14
C GLN A 87 11.13 0.73 -11.28
N VAL A 88 12.02 0.64 -12.27
CA VAL A 88 12.79 -0.58 -12.57
C VAL A 88 13.72 -0.97 -11.42
N ASN A 89 14.30 0.02 -10.73
CA ASN A 89 15.18 -0.22 -9.58
C ASN A 89 14.45 -0.95 -8.44
N ILE A 90 13.16 -0.68 -8.18
CA ILE A 90 12.38 -1.39 -7.16
C ILE A 90 12.37 -2.90 -7.47
N ARG A 91 12.07 -3.26 -8.73
CA ARG A 91 12.08 -4.66 -9.19
C ARG A 91 13.46 -5.28 -9.02
N GLU A 92 14.49 -4.66 -9.58
CA GLU A 92 15.85 -5.24 -9.61
C GLU A 92 16.46 -5.41 -8.21
N THR A 93 16.23 -4.43 -7.34
CA THR A 93 16.69 -4.47 -5.95
C THR A 93 15.95 -5.54 -5.14
N CYS A 94 14.63 -5.72 -5.36
CA CYS A 94 13.87 -6.82 -4.77
C CYS A 94 14.30 -8.19 -5.30
N ASP A 95 14.47 -8.35 -6.61
CA ASP A 95 14.88 -9.62 -7.26
C ASP A 95 16.28 -10.07 -6.80
N SER A 96 17.17 -9.12 -6.51
CA SER A 96 18.51 -9.38 -5.95
C SER A 96 18.53 -9.60 -4.44
N GLY A 97 17.39 -9.54 -3.76
CA GLY A 97 17.29 -9.70 -2.30
C GLY A 97 17.80 -8.50 -1.51
N GLN A 98 17.95 -7.34 -2.13
CA GLN A 98 18.44 -6.10 -1.51
C GLN A 98 17.45 -4.94 -1.71
N PRO A 99 16.24 -4.98 -1.09
CA PRO A 99 15.15 -4.04 -1.36
C PRO A 99 15.58 -2.57 -1.34
N VAL A 100 14.89 -1.72 -2.12
CA VAL A 100 15.25 -0.30 -2.30
C VAL A 100 15.39 0.49 -1.00
N VAL A 101 14.64 0.13 0.05
CA VAL A 101 14.74 0.75 1.38
C VAL A 101 16.06 0.47 2.09
N ILE A 102 16.74 -0.63 1.76
CA ILE A 102 18.05 -1.02 2.30
C ILE A 102 19.16 -0.53 1.36
N SER A 103 19.04 -0.85 0.06
CA SER A 103 20.10 -0.58 -0.91
C SER A 103 20.20 0.90 -1.32
N GLN A 104 19.09 1.64 -1.28
CA GLN A 104 19.00 3.03 -1.71
C GLN A 104 18.09 3.86 -0.78
N PRO A 105 18.43 3.99 0.52
CA PRO A 105 17.55 4.56 1.55
C PRO A 105 17.15 6.02 1.31
N GLN A 106 17.92 6.77 0.50
CA GLN A 106 17.66 8.17 0.16
C GLN A 106 16.85 8.36 -1.14
N SER A 107 16.53 7.27 -1.85
CA SER A 107 15.73 7.32 -3.07
C SER A 107 14.27 7.70 -2.78
N ASP A 108 13.57 8.23 -3.77
CA ASP A 108 12.16 8.60 -3.61
C ASP A 108 11.25 7.38 -3.43
N ALA A 109 11.61 6.24 -4.04
CA ALA A 109 10.96 4.96 -3.79
C ALA A 109 11.11 4.51 -2.33
N ALA A 110 12.32 4.59 -1.75
CA ALA A 110 12.53 4.26 -0.35
C ALA A 110 11.73 5.17 0.58
N LYS A 111 11.72 6.48 0.31
CA LYS A 111 10.90 7.46 1.05
C LYS A 111 9.40 7.15 0.95
N ALA A 112 8.91 6.71 -0.22
CA ALA A 112 7.51 6.33 -0.40
C ALA A 112 7.12 5.14 0.50
N TYR A 113 7.94 4.08 0.51
CA TYR A 113 7.72 2.93 1.40
C TYR A 113 7.78 3.32 2.88
N LEU A 114 8.75 4.15 3.28
CA LEU A 114 8.88 4.60 4.67
C LEU A 114 7.68 5.46 5.11
N LYS A 115 7.15 6.33 4.24
CA LYS A 115 5.93 7.09 4.52
C LYS A 115 4.73 6.17 4.74
N ILE A 116 4.54 5.17 3.88
CA ILE A 116 3.47 4.17 4.03
C ILE A 116 3.64 3.40 5.35
N ALA A 117 4.86 2.98 5.69
CA ALA A 117 5.14 2.29 6.94
C ALA A 117 4.78 3.14 8.18
N VAL A 118 5.12 4.44 8.16
CA VAL A 118 4.73 5.39 9.22
C VAL A 118 3.21 5.49 9.34
N GLU A 119 2.49 5.61 8.22
CA GLU A 119 1.03 5.67 8.21
C GLU A 119 0.37 4.38 8.71
N ILE A 120 0.96 3.22 8.44
CA ILE A 120 0.52 1.94 9.00
C ILE A 120 0.74 1.93 10.51
N VAL A 121 1.95 2.23 10.99
CA VAL A 121 2.29 2.22 12.42
C VAL A 121 1.40 3.16 13.22
N ARG A 122 1.09 4.36 12.69
CA ARG A 122 0.17 5.31 13.33
C ARG A 122 -1.24 4.76 13.56
N ARG A 123 -1.68 3.81 12.74
CA ARG A 123 -3.02 3.19 12.82
C ARG A 123 -3.02 1.87 13.58
N LEU A 124 -1.85 1.37 13.99
CA LEU A 124 -1.76 0.22 14.88
C LEU A 124 -2.03 0.66 16.33
N PRO A 125 -2.61 -0.22 17.16
CA PRO A 125 -2.70 0.02 18.59
C PRO A 125 -1.31 0.16 19.20
N ALA A 126 -1.21 0.90 20.31
CA ALA A 126 0.03 0.98 21.07
C ALA A 126 0.49 -0.44 21.48
N PRO A 127 1.81 -0.73 21.46
CA PRO A 127 2.32 -1.98 22.02
C PRO A 127 1.95 -2.09 23.50
N ALA A 128 1.67 -3.29 23.99
CA ALA A 128 1.60 -3.54 25.43
C ALA A 128 2.91 -3.10 26.09
N ALA A 129 2.77 -2.40 27.22
CA ALA A 129 3.88 -2.02 28.08
C ALA A 129 4.48 -3.23 28.80
#